data_AF-T5KBX4-F1
#
_entry.id   AF-T5KBX4-F1
#
_cell.length_a   1.000
_cell.length_b   1.000
_cell.length_c   1.000
_cell.angle_alpha   90.00
_cell.angle_beta   90.00
_cell.angle_gamma   90.00
#
_symmetry.space_group_name_H-M   'P 1'
#
loop_
_entity.id
_entity.type
_entity.pdbx_description
1 polymer ?
#
loop_
_entity_poly.entity_id
_entity_poly.type
_entity_poly.pdbx_seq_one_letter_code
_entity_poly.pdbx_strand_id
1 'polypeptide(L)'
;MGSWPFIGVFVLFMIAWAIVNSTALMWDPYPFILLNLFLSMLAGLQGAILLIAAKRQDAIAAALAQHDYDTNLAAKKEIEDLMSINRMQLELLTELRAAVTNDGDGAATSAR
;
A
#
# COMPACT_ATOMS: atom_id res chain seq x y z
N MET A 1 12.76 -12.83 5.34
CA MET A 1 13.78 -13.90 5.29
C MET A 1 13.20 -15.09 4.54
N GLY A 2 13.11 -15.01 3.21
CA GLY A 2 12.21 -15.86 2.43
C GLY A 2 12.91 -16.57 1.27
N SER A 3 12.50 -17.83 1.08
CA SER A 3 12.74 -18.75 -0.06
C SER A 3 14.15 -19.21 -0.42
N TRP A 4 15.24 -18.46 -0.17
CA TRP A 4 16.59 -18.87 -0.62
C TRP A 4 17.02 -20.32 -0.27
N PRO A 5 16.82 -20.83 0.97
CA PRO A 5 17.13 -22.23 1.27
C PRO A 5 16.19 -23.24 0.56
N PHE A 6 14.95 -22.86 0.25
CA PHE A 6 14.02 -23.71 -0.50
C PHE A 6 14.45 -23.88 -1.96
N ILE A 7 14.90 -22.80 -2.62
CA ILE A 7 15.46 -22.88 -3.97
C ILE A 7 16.68 -23.81 -3.98
N GLY A 8 17.57 -23.69 -2.98
CA GLY A 8 18.76 -24.55 -2.88
C GLY A 8 18.43 -26.04 -2.77
N VAL A 9 17.48 -26.41 -1.90
CA VAL A 9 17.04 -27.81 -1.76
C VAL A 9 16.33 -28.31 -3.02
N PHE A 10 15.52 -27.48 -3.67
CA PHE A 10 14.81 -27.85 -4.89
C PHE A 10 15.76 -28.13 -6.06
N VAL A 11 16.77 -27.26 -6.24
CA VAL A 11 17.81 -27.45 -7.28
C VAL A 11 18.63 -28.71 -7.00
N LEU A 12 19.00 -28.96 -5.73
CA LEU A 12 19.72 -30.17 -5.35
C LEU A 12 18.89 -31.44 -5.64
N PHE A 13 17.60 -31.44 -5.30
CA PHE A 13 16.69 -32.54 -5.60
C PHE A 13 16.56 -32.78 -7.11
N MET A 14 16.46 -31.71 -7.91
CA MET A 14 16.41 -31.81 -9.37
C MET A 14 17.66 -32.45 -9.96
N ILE A 15 18.85 -32.07 -9.48
CA ILE A 15 20.13 -32.65 -9.92
C ILE A 15 20.21 -34.13 -9.52
N ALA A 16 19.87 -34.45 -8.27
CA ALA A 16 19.86 -35.84 -7.79
C ALA A 16 18.91 -36.72 -8.60
N TRP A 17 17.70 -36.22 -8.87
CA TRP A 17 16.70 -36.93 -9.66
C TRP A 17 17.13 -37.11 -11.13
N ALA A 18 17.80 -36.11 -11.71
CA ALA A 18 18.34 -36.22 -13.06
C ALA A 18 19.41 -37.32 -13.18
N ILE A 19 20.28 -37.46 -12.17
CA ILE A 19 21.29 -38.53 -12.10
C ILE A 19 20.64 -39.91 -11.97
N VAL A 20 19.60 -40.04 -11.14
CA VAL A 20 18.85 -41.30 -10.99
C VAL A 20 18.16 -41.68 -12.30
N ASN A 21 17.48 -40.74 -12.97
CA ASN A 21 16.81 -41.01 -14.24
C ASN A 21 17.81 -41.31 -15.38
N SER A 22 19.02 -40.75 -15.33
CA SER A 22 20.07 -41.04 -16.31
C SER A 22 20.68 -42.44 -16.16
N THR A 23 20.57 -43.09 -15.00
CA THR A 23 21.15 -44.41 -14.72
C THR A 23 20.11 -45.55 -14.73
N ALA A 24 18.82 -45.22 -14.54
CA ALA A 24 17.72 -46.17 -14.59
C ALA A 24 17.22 -46.40 -16.04
N LEU A 25 17.93 -47.22 -16.81
CA LEU A 25 17.75 -47.42 -18.26
C LEU A 25 16.42 -48.08 -18.72
N MET A 26 15.43 -48.30 -17.85
CA MET A 26 14.23 -49.09 -18.24
C MET A 26 12.87 -48.55 -17.78
N TRP A 27 12.80 -47.45 -17.01
CA TRP A 27 11.50 -46.95 -16.52
C TRP A 27 10.84 -45.89 -17.42
N ASP A 28 11.62 -45.18 -18.24
CA ASP A 28 11.13 -44.16 -19.17
C ASP A 28 11.88 -44.31 -20.52
N PRO A 29 11.22 -44.70 -21.62
CA PRO A 29 11.86 -44.86 -22.94
C PRO A 29 12.48 -43.56 -23.49
N TYR A 30 12.00 -42.42 -23.01
CA TYR A 30 12.55 -41.09 -23.26
C TYR A 30 13.01 -40.49 -21.93
N PRO A 31 14.31 -40.29 -21.71
CA PRO A 31 14.79 -39.70 -20.48
C PRO A 31 14.19 -38.30 -20.30
N PHE A 32 13.67 -38.02 -19.10
CA PHE A 32 13.11 -36.74 -18.63
C PHE A 32 11.69 -36.32 -19.08
N ILE A 33 10.90 -37.14 -19.79
CA ILE A 33 9.54 -36.75 -20.22
C ILE A 33 8.59 -36.50 -19.04
N LEU A 34 8.57 -37.38 -18.04
CA LEU A 34 7.73 -37.24 -16.85
C LEU A 34 8.16 -36.07 -15.96
N LEU A 35 9.47 -35.82 -15.87
CA LEU A 35 10.03 -34.69 -15.14
C LEU A 35 9.62 -33.37 -15.79
N ASN A 36 9.73 -33.26 -17.11
CA ASN A 36 9.29 -32.07 -17.84
C ASN A 36 7.78 -31.83 -17.70
N LEU A 37 6.96 -32.89 -17.74
CA LEU A 37 5.51 -32.78 -17.51
C LEU A 37 5.20 -32.26 -16.11
N PHE A 38 5.84 -32.82 -15.08
CA PHE A 38 5.64 -32.38 -13.69
C PHE A 38 6.08 -30.93 -13.46
N LEU A 39 7.23 -30.54 -13.99
CA LEU A 39 7.72 -29.15 -13.91
C LEU A 39 6.78 -28.17 -14.63
N SER A 40 6.24 -28.56 -15.78
CA SER A 40 5.29 -27.72 -16.54
C SER A 40 3.97 -27.53 -15.77
N MET A 41 3.45 -28.61 -15.16
CA MET A 41 2.28 -28.52 -14.28
C MET A 41 2.55 -27.64 -13.05
N LEU A 42 3.75 -27.78 -12.45
CA LEU A 42 4.14 -26.99 -11.29
C LEU A 42 4.25 -25.49 -11.63
N ALA A 43 4.81 -25.16 -12.79
CA ALA A 43 4.85 -23.78 -13.30
C ALA A 43 3.44 -23.22 -13.58
N GLY A 44 2.55 -24.02 -14.17
CA GLY A 44 1.15 -23.64 -14.39
C GLY A 44 0.41 -23.38 -13.07
N LEU A 45 0.60 -24.25 -12.07
CA LEU A 45 0.05 -24.08 -10.73
C LEU A 45 0.60 -22.82 -10.05
N GLN A 46 1.90 -22.55 -10.17
CA GLN A 46 2.51 -21.33 -9.65
C GLN A 46 1.88 -20.07 -10.26
N GLY A 47 1.65 -20.05 -11.59
CA GLY A 47 0.97 -18.94 -12.26
C GLY A 47 -0.46 -18.73 -11.76
N ALA A 48 -1.21 -19.81 -11.54
CA ALA A 48 -2.57 -19.74 -10.99
C ALA A 48 -2.59 -19.21 -9.55
N ILE A 49 -1.69 -19.71 -8.69
CA ILE A 49 -1.55 -19.24 -7.31
C ILE A 49 -1.19 -17.75 -7.29
N LEU A 50 -0.27 -17.32 -8.15
CA LEU A 50 0.11 -15.92 -8.27
C LEU A 50 -1.09 -15.05 -8.67
N LEU A 51 -1.91 -15.50 -9.62
CA LEU A 51 -3.11 -14.78 -10.05
C LEU A 51 -4.17 -14.70 -8.95
N ILE A 52 -4.39 -15.77 -8.18
CA ILE A 52 -5.32 -15.77 -7.05
C ILE A 52 -4.82 -14.84 -5.95
N ALA A 53 -3.52 -14.88 -5.64
CA ALA A 53 -2.90 -14.00 -4.67
C ALA A 53 -3.00 -12.53 -5.10
N ALA A 54 -2.75 -12.23 -6.38
CA ALA A 54 -2.90 -10.89 -6.94
C ALA A 54 -4.35 -10.40 -6.83
N LYS A 55 -5.34 -11.19 -7.27
CA LYS A 55 -6.77 -10.83 -7.13
C LYS A 55 -7.17 -10.52 -5.69
N ARG A 56 -6.67 -11.30 -4.73
CA ARG A 56 -6.93 -11.05 -3.30
C ARG A 56 -6.30 -9.74 -2.84
N GLN A 57 -5.06 -9.46 -3.24
CA GLN A 57 -4.38 -8.21 -2.88
C GLN A 57 -5.06 -7.00 -3.51
N ASP A 58 -5.48 -7.08 -4.77
CA ASP A 58 -6.22 -6.01 -5.46
C ASP A 58 -7.55 -5.71 -4.76
N ALA A 59 -8.29 -6.73 -4.34
CA ALA A 59 -9.53 -6.55 -3.59
C ALA A 59 -9.31 -5.86 -2.24
N ILE A 60 -8.23 -6.22 -1.51
CA ILE A 60 -7.85 -5.56 -0.26
C ILE A 60 -7.44 -4.12 -0.53
N ALA A 61 -6.63 -3.87 -1.55
CA ALA A 61 -6.17 -2.53 -1.93
C ALA A 61 -7.34 -1.62 -2.31
N ALA A 62 -8.33 -2.13 -3.06
CA ALA A 62 -9.54 -1.40 -3.41
C ALA A 62 -10.37 -1.02 -2.17
N ALA A 63 -10.55 -1.96 -1.22
CA ALA A 63 -11.26 -1.68 0.03
C ALA A 63 -10.53 -0.63 0.88
N LEU A 64 -9.20 -0.72 0.97
CA LEU A 64 -8.37 0.25 1.69
C LEU A 64 -8.48 1.65 1.06
N ALA A 65 -8.42 1.72 -0.27
CA ALA A 65 -8.54 2.98 -1.00
C ALA A 65 -9.89 3.67 -0.77
N GLN A 66 -10.99 2.91 -0.65
CA GLN A 66 -12.29 3.46 -0.32
C GLN A 66 -12.31 4.04 1.10
N HIS A 67 -11.76 3.31 2.07
CA HIS A 67 -11.66 3.78 3.45
C HIS A 67 -10.80 5.05 3.58
N ASP A 68 -9.67 5.10 2.86
CA ASP A 68 -8.80 6.28 2.82
C ASP A 68 -9.51 7.47 2.14
N TYR A 69 -10.32 7.22 1.12
CA TYR A 69 -11.14 8.26 0.48
C TYR A 69 -12.15 8.86 1.46
N ASP A 70 -12.91 8.01 2.15
CA ASP A 70 -13.93 8.46 3.11
C ASP A 70 -13.30 9.24 4.27
N THR A 71 -12.17 8.75 4.79
CA THR A 71 -11.38 9.44 5.84
C THR A 71 -10.86 10.79 5.35
N ASN A 72 -10.34 10.86 4.12
CA ASN A 72 -9.87 12.12 3.54
C ASN A 72 -11.00 13.13 3.35
N LEU A 73 -12.21 12.68 3.00
CA LEU A 73 -13.36 13.56 2.85
C LEU A 73 -13.80 14.13 4.22
N ALA A 74 -13.82 13.29 5.26
CA ALA A 74 -14.08 13.74 6.62
C ALA A 74 -13.02 14.76 7.10
N ALA A 75 -11.73 14.46 6.88
CA ALA A 75 -10.64 15.37 7.21
C ALA A 75 -10.73 16.71 6.46
N LYS A 76 -11.12 16.70 5.18
CA LYS A 76 -11.35 17.94 4.42
C LYS A 76 -12.44 18.80 5.04
N LYS A 77 -13.54 18.19 5.50
CA LYS A 77 -14.63 18.90 6.16
C LYS A 77 -14.17 19.51 7.48
N GLU A 78 -13.45 18.76 8.31
CA GLU A 78 -12.88 19.28 9.56
C GLU A 78 -11.93 20.46 9.30
N ILE A 79 -11.09 20.39 8.27
CA ILE A 79 -10.20 21.49 7.87
C ILE A 79 -11.00 22.72 7.44
N GLU A 80 -12.08 22.54 6.68
CA GLU A 80 -12.96 23.65 6.27
C GLU A 80 -13.61 24.33 7.46
N ASP A 81 -14.11 23.54 8.42
CA ASP A 81 -14.69 24.05 9.67
C ASP A 81 -13.63 24.82 10.48
N LEU A 82 -12.42 24.28 10.64
CA LEU A 82 -11.30 24.96 11.30
C LEU A 82 -10.93 26.27 10.60
N MET A 83 -10.88 26.29 9.27
CA MET A 83 -10.60 27.49 8.51
C MET A 83 -11.70 28.56 8.68
N SER A 84 -12.97 28.15 8.79
CA SER A 84 -14.08 29.07 9.04
C SER A 84 -13.94 29.76 10.40
N ILE A 85 -13.60 28.98 11.44
CA ILE A 85 -13.37 29.50 12.79
C ILE A 85 -12.17 30.44 12.79
N ASN A 86 -11.08 30.07 12.11
CA ASN A 86 -9.89 30.93 12.04
C ASN A 86 -10.19 32.27 11.34
N ARG A 87 -10.98 32.26 10.26
CA ARG A 87 -11.43 33.49 9.59
C ARG A 87 -12.24 34.39 10.53
N MET A 88 -13.21 33.83 11.24
CA MET A 88 -13.98 34.56 12.25
C MET A 88 -13.09 35.16 13.36
N GLN A 89 -12.11 34.39 13.85
CA GLN A 89 -11.17 34.88 14.87
C GLN A 89 -10.35 36.07 14.35
N LEU A 90 -9.90 36.02 13.10
CA LEU A 90 -9.18 37.14 12.48
C LEU A 90 -10.07 38.38 12.35
N GLU A 91 -11.32 38.24 11.95
CA GLU A 91 -12.28 39.36 11.89
C GLU A 91 -12.45 40.01 13.27
N LEU A 92 -12.72 39.23 14.32
CA LEU A 92 -12.86 39.72 15.69
C LEU A 92 -11.59 40.43 16.20
N LEU A 93 -10.41 39.89 15.91
CA LEU A 93 -9.14 40.53 16.26
C LEU A 93 -8.96 41.88 15.54
N THR A 94 -9.41 41.96 14.29
CA THR A 94 -9.31 43.19 13.50
C THR A 94 -10.25 44.27 14.04
N GLU A 95 -11.46 43.89 14.44
CA GLU A 95 -12.43 44.76 15.11
C GLU A 95 -11.93 45.26 16.47
N LEU A 96 -11.42 44.36 17.33
CA LEU A 96 -10.85 44.72 18.62
C LEU A 96 -9.68 45.70 18.46
N ARG A 97 -8.78 45.45 17.50
CA ARG A 97 -7.68 46.36 17.18
C ARG A 97 -8.22 47.74 16.78
N ALA A 98 -9.22 47.79 15.90
CA ALA A 98 -9.82 49.04 15.43
C ALA A 98 -10.45 49.84 16.58
N ALA A 99 -11.19 49.16 17.48
CA ALA A 99 -11.80 49.78 18.65
C ALA A 99 -10.74 50.35 19.61
N VAL A 100 -9.68 49.59 19.91
CA VAL A 100 -8.57 50.05 20.77
C VAL A 100 -7.83 51.24 20.15
N THR A 101 -7.59 51.24 18.84
CA THR A 101 -6.95 52.39 18.17
C THR A 101 -7.80 53.65 18.21
N ASN A 102 -9.13 53.52 18.15
CA ASN A 102 -10.04 54.66 18.19
C ASN A 102 -10.15 55.26 19.61
N ASP A 103 -10.13 54.42 20.63
CA ASP A 103 -10.17 54.83 22.05
C ASP A 103 -8.88 55.56 22.48
N GLY A 104 -7.73 55.11 21.95
CA GLY A 104 -6.44 55.76 22.18
C GLY A 104 -6.31 57.16 21.58
N ASP A 105 -6.98 57.43 20.45
CA ASP A 105 -6.96 58.74 19.77
C ASP A 105 -7.91 59.74 20.47
N GLY A 106 -9.05 59.27 20.98
CA GLY A 106 -9.97 60.07 21.79
C GLY A 106 -9.36 60.56 23.11
N ALA A 107 -8.55 59.73 23.76
CA ALA A 107 -7.82 60.11 24.98
C ALA A 107 -6.70 61.14 24.70
N ALA A 108 -6.04 61.08 23.54
CA ALA A 108 -5.00 62.03 23.15
C ALA A 108 -5.56 63.40 22.74
N THR A 109 -6.75 63.46 22.13
CA THR A 109 -7.44 64.71 21.78
C THR A 109 -8.02 65.44 23.00
N SER A 110 -8.46 64.73 24.04
CA SER A 110 -9.01 65.36 25.25
C SER A 110 -7.95 65.96 26.20
N ALA A 111 -6.66 65.68 25.99
CA ALA A 111 -5.56 66.16 26.83
C ALA A 111 -4.84 67.43 26.28
N ARG A 112 -5.37 68.03 25.20
CA ARG A 112 -4.93 69.32 24.63
C ARG A 112 -5.96 70.41 24.89
#